data_AF-A0A166NQV9-F1
#
_entry.id   AF-A0A166NQV9-F1
#
_cell.length_a   1.000
_cell.length_b   1.000
_cell.length_c   1.000
_cell.angle_alpha   90.00
_cell.angle_beta   90.00
_cell.angle_gamma   90.00
#
_symmetry.space_group_name_H-M   'P 1'
#
loop_
_entity.id
_entity.type
_entity.pdbx_description
1 polymer ?
#
loop_
_entity_poly.entity_id
_entity_poly.type
_entity_poly.pdbx_seq_one_letter_code
_entity_poly.pdbx_strand_id
1 'polypeptide(L)'
;MGINSSEISQINPITALYYSFHTTSVTPTSQPASLLGPAAALEQLLAKGCTLVTKPWVDNHWAMVLWKLAGMVCLDPERESNGRDKRWCWGEVMRQLLYRYERELNSGTRPPLRRISAQDSPASLPMILCISNITWSAAGLTDDGLPIEPFPELEVTDGWYRLRARPDESLARAARRGVLKVGRKIAVAGARLSSERKDPMEILEAYNSTHLVISGNSSHLAPWHAKLGFRHGPCISTMHHLNGDGGAIAAMAIVIIKAYPVAFIEFIEEEDGTKTREGPRNENEENRVNEKWKSRREIEASKLRAEHDKRMSVLEGYADRLERRAGPRFAPGEDDSEPDNIDDLYEELESSAQAAGVVNRITANEAGWLARYIRERSLRGREAISEEIEQELQKTFPPREVRNFRVLVVKDAYSNKRPSHRQAQLTVWDALALSLSEGSKGGAFEAGQRFMVTSLVPTQPNAWMGREESDSEVYLSSRRDSRWTRLK
;
A
#
# COMPACT_ATOMS: atom_id res chain seq x y z
N MET A 1 -11.20 -50.41 -16.76
CA MET A 1 -11.78 -49.31 -15.96
C MET A 1 -12.80 -48.43 -16.71
N GLY A 2 -13.01 -48.57 -18.04
CA GLY A 2 -14.09 -47.83 -18.75
C GLY A 2 -13.96 -46.30 -18.74
N ILE A 3 -12.83 -45.78 -18.24
CA ILE A 3 -12.53 -44.36 -18.12
C ILE A 3 -11.41 -44.06 -19.11
N ASN A 4 -11.65 -43.09 -19.99
CA ASN A 4 -10.68 -42.64 -20.97
C ASN A 4 -9.65 -41.74 -20.30
N SER A 5 -8.52 -42.32 -19.86
CA SER A 5 -7.49 -41.60 -19.11
C SER A 5 -6.87 -40.44 -19.90
N SER A 6 -6.79 -40.55 -21.23
CA SER A 6 -6.28 -39.48 -22.09
C SER A 6 -7.22 -38.27 -22.06
N GLU A 7 -8.53 -38.49 -22.12
CA GLU A 7 -9.55 -37.45 -22.03
C GLU A 7 -9.54 -36.76 -20.65
N ILE A 8 -9.49 -37.52 -19.55
CA ILE A 8 -9.45 -36.94 -18.19
C ILE A 8 -8.20 -36.10 -17.98
N SER A 9 -7.05 -36.52 -18.52
CA SER A 9 -5.79 -35.78 -18.37
C SER A 9 -5.81 -34.40 -19.05
N GLN A 10 -6.71 -34.17 -20.00
CA GLN A 10 -6.87 -32.91 -20.73
C GLN A 10 -7.84 -31.94 -20.03
N ILE A 11 -8.55 -32.39 -19.00
CA ILE A 11 -9.49 -31.55 -18.26
C ILE A 11 -8.73 -30.48 -17.48
N ASN A 12 -9.01 -29.23 -17.81
CA ASN A 12 -8.53 -28.04 -17.14
C ASN A 12 -9.69 -27.03 -17.03
N PRO A 13 -9.53 -25.90 -16.31
CA PRO A 13 -10.62 -24.93 -16.13
C PRO A 13 -11.24 -24.37 -17.42
N ILE A 14 -10.53 -24.41 -18.55
CA ILE A 14 -11.02 -23.96 -19.84
C ILE A 14 -11.76 -25.10 -20.55
N THR A 15 -11.12 -26.27 -20.66
CA THR A 15 -11.68 -27.42 -21.40
C THR A 15 -12.86 -28.08 -20.68
N ALA A 16 -12.92 -27.97 -19.34
CA ALA A 16 -13.97 -28.57 -18.52
C ALA A 16 -15.38 -28.03 -18.87
N LEU A 17 -15.50 -26.80 -19.36
CA LEU A 17 -16.79 -26.21 -19.72
C LEU A 17 -17.46 -26.93 -20.90
N TYR A 18 -16.64 -27.54 -21.77
CA TYR A 18 -17.09 -28.27 -22.96
C TYR A 18 -17.35 -29.75 -22.67
N TYR A 19 -17.01 -30.23 -21.47
CA TYR A 19 -17.24 -31.61 -21.07
C TYR A 19 -18.71 -31.85 -20.72
N SER A 20 -19.27 -32.97 -21.18
CA SER A 20 -20.61 -33.43 -20.83
C SER A 20 -20.60 -34.94 -20.55
N PHE A 21 -21.35 -35.39 -19.54
CA PHE A 21 -21.56 -36.82 -19.33
C PHE A 21 -22.64 -37.33 -20.26
N HIS A 22 -22.52 -38.58 -20.70
CA HIS A 22 -23.53 -39.25 -21.51
C HIS A 22 -24.44 -40.10 -20.61
N THR A 23 -25.76 -39.95 -20.76
CA THR A 23 -26.67 -40.97 -20.22
C THR A 23 -26.68 -42.19 -21.14
N THR A 24 -26.62 -43.38 -20.55
CA THR A 24 -26.91 -44.62 -21.30
C THR A 24 -28.41 -44.84 -21.24
N SER A 25 -29.11 -44.63 -22.36
CA SER A 25 -30.51 -45.05 -22.46
C SER A 25 -30.56 -46.58 -22.40
N VAL A 26 -31.14 -47.13 -21.34
CA VAL A 26 -31.35 -48.58 -21.17
C VAL A 26 -32.54 -49.07 -22.03
N THR A 27 -33.25 -48.15 -22.69
CA THR A 27 -34.38 -48.46 -23.59
C THR A 27 -34.01 -48.20 -25.05
N PRO A 28 -34.29 -49.16 -25.97
CA PRO A 28 -34.13 -48.98 -27.41
C PRO A 28 -35.29 -48.14 -27.96
N THR A 29 -35.36 -46.89 -27.54
CA THR A 29 -36.21 -45.87 -28.17
C THR A 29 -35.31 -44.76 -28.69
N SER A 30 -35.68 -44.23 -29.84
CA SER A 30 -34.95 -43.29 -30.71
C SER A 30 -34.71 -41.89 -30.11
N GLN A 31 -34.53 -41.78 -28.79
CA GLN A 31 -34.12 -40.54 -28.14
C GLN A 31 -32.59 -40.44 -28.14
N PRO A 32 -32.00 -39.34 -28.66
CA PRO A 32 -30.56 -39.14 -28.59
C PRO A 32 -30.12 -39.14 -27.12
N ALA A 33 -28.95 -39.73 -26.84
CA ALA A 33 -28.36 -39.71 -25.49
C ALA A 33 -28.33 -38.25 -24.97
N SER A 34 -28.99 -37.98 -23.85
CA SER A 34 -28.97 -36.64 -23.27
C SER A 34 -27.57 -36.31 -22.75
N LEU A 35 -27.09 -35.13 -23.16
CA LEU A 35 -25.81 -34.58 -22.75
C LEU A 35 -25.97 -33.86 -21.42
N LEU A 36 -25.30 -34.37 -20.39
CA LEU A 36 -25.33 -33.83 -19.04
C LEU A 36 -24.12 -32.91 -18.83
N GLY A 37 -24.28 -31.65 -19.26
CA GLY A 37 -23.29 -30.58 -19.11
C GLY A 37 -23.73 -29.47 -18.14
N PRO A 38 -23.08 -28.29 -18.18
CA PRO A 38 -23.41 -27.17 -17.29
C PRO A 38 -24.85 -26.69 -17.36
N ALA A 39 -25.48 -26.71 -18.54
CA ALA A 39 -26.88 -26.32 -18.72
C ALA A 39 -27.84 -27.26 -17.99
N ALA A 40 -27.65 -28.58 -18.15
CA ALA A 40 -28.41 -29.59 -17.42
C ALA A 40 -28.20 -29.48 -15.89
N ALA A 41 -27.00 -29.09 -15.46
CA ALA A 41 -26.69 -28.92 -14.04
C ALA A 41 -27.45 -27.72 -13.46
N LEU A 42 -27.55 -26.62 -14.22
CA LEU A 42 -28.35 -25.45 -13.86
C LEU A 42 -29.83 -25.82 -13.71
N GLU A 43 -30.41 -26.49 -14.71
CA GLU A 43 -31.81 -26.94 -14.67
C GLU A 43 -32.07 -27.83 -13.45
N GLN A 44 -31.17 -28.78 -13.16
CA GLN A 44 -31.34 -29.68 -12.02
C GLN A 44 -31.19 -28.96 -10.66
N LEU A 45 -30.31 -27.96 -10.55
CA LEU A 45 -30.19 -27.14 -9.34
C LEU A 45 -31.47 -26.31 -9.12
N LEU A 46 -31.99 -25.68 -10.17
CA LEU A 46 -33.24 -24.91 -10.10
C LEU A 46 -34.43 -25.81 -9.72
N ALA A 47 -34.51 -27.00 -10.30
CA ALA A 47 -35.53 -28.00 -9.96
C ALA A 47 -35.44 -28.47 -8.49
N LYS A 48 -34.27 -28.35 -7.86
CA LYS A 48 -34.05 -28.63 -6.42
C LYS A 48 -34.33 -27.44 -5.51
N GLY A 49 -34.82 -26.31 -6.06
CA GLY A 49 -35.13 -25.10 -5.29
C GLY A 49 -33.95 -24.16 -5.08
N CYS A 50 -32.82 -24.38 -5.75
CA CYS A 50 -31.63 -23.53 -5.62
C CYS A 50 -31.81 -22.20 -6.39
N THR A 51 -32.72 -21.32 -6.00
CA THR A 51 -33.17 -20.16 -6.81
C THR A 51 -32.11 -19.08 -7.04
N LEU A 52 -31.05 -19.02 -6.23
CA LEU A 52 -29.99 -18.01 -6.33
C LEU A 52 -28.90 -18.36 -7.36
N VAL A 53 -28.92 -19.56 -7.95
CA VAL A 53 -27.89 -19.96 -8.93
C VAL A 53 -28.05 -19.21 -10.23
N THR A 54 -26.92 -18.82 -10.81
CA THR A 54 -26.87 -18.20 -12.14
C THR A 54 -26.05 -19.08 -13.09
N LYS A 55 -26.27 -18.93 -14.41
CA LYS A 55 -25.48 -19.65 -15.42
C LYS A 55 -23.96 -19.41 -15.26
N PRO A 56 -23.47 -18.16 -15.07
CA PRO A 56 -22.05 -17.93 -14.81
C PRO A 56 -21.53 -18.62 -13.54
N TRP A 57 -22.33 -18.69 -12.47
CA TRP A 57 -21.97 -19.39 -11.25
C TRP A 57 -21.80 -20.89 -11.50
N VAL A 58 -22.75 -21.52 -12.21
CA VAL A 58 -22.69 -22.95 -12.56
C VAL A 58 -21.48 -23.23 -13.46
N ASP A 59 -21.24 -22.41 -14.48
CA ASP A 59 -20.12 -22.59 -15.41
C ASP A 59 -18.77 -22.57 -14.72
N ASN A 60 -18.57 -21.59 -13.82
CA ASN A 60 -17.35 -21.50 -13.04
C ASN A 60 -17.16 -22.73 -12.13
N HIS A 61 -18.18 -23.10 -11.36
CA HIS A 61 -18.03 -24.19 -10.40
C HIS A 61 -18.00 -25.56 -11.04
N TRP A 62 -18.68 -25.74 -12.18
CA TRP A 62 -18.56 -26.93 -13.02
C TRP A 62 -17.10 -27.17 -13.40
N ALA A 63 -16.43 -26.16 -13.94
CA ALA A 63 -15.03 -26.25 -14.33
C ALA A 63 -14.11 -26.60 -13.15
N MET A 64 -14.31 -25.94 -11.99
CA MET A 64 -13.50 -26.20 -10.78
C MET A 64 -13.73 -27.60 -10.21
N VAL A 65 -14.99 -28.07 -10.21
CA VAL A 65 -15.33 -29.40 -9.69
C VAL A 65 -14.76 -30.48 -10.60
N LEU A 66 -14.95 -30.38 -11.92
CA LEU A 66 -14.40 -31.34 -12.87
C LEU A 66 -12.88 -31.37 -12.83
N TRP A 67 -12.21 -30.21 -12.85
CA TRP A 67 -10.75 -30.19 -12.81
C TRP A 67 -10.19 -30.88 -11.55
N LYS A 68 -10.83 -30.64 -10.39
CA LYS A 68 -10.49 -31.32 -9.15
C LYS A 68 -10.72 -32.83 -9.25
N LEU A 69 -11.90 -33.25 -9.72
CA LEU A 69 -12.24 -34.68 -9.83
C LEU A 69 -11.31 -35.40 -10.80
N ALA A 70 -10.97 -34.77 -11.93
CA ALA A 70 -10.03 -35.30 -12.91
C ALA A 70 -8.66 -35.56 -12.28
N GLY A 71 -8.13 -34.59 -11.54
CA GLY A 71 -6.88 -34.75 -10.80
C GLY A 71 -6.94 -35.88 -9.75
N MET A 72 -8.06 -36.01 -9.03
CA MET A 72 -8.25 -37.07 -8.04
C MET A 72 -8.36 -38.46 -8.67
N VAL A 73 -8.95 -38.56 -9.85
CA VAL A 73 -9.05 -39.81 -10.63
C VAL A 73 -7.68 -40.20 -11.16
N CYS A 74 -6.93 -39.26 -11.74
CA CYS A 74 -5.57 -39.51 -12.20
C CYS A 74 -4.62 -39.91 -11.07
N LEU A 75 -4.82 -39.39 -9.85
CA LEU A 75 -4.00 -39.72 -8.69
C LEU A 75 -4.29 -41.12 -8.13
N ASP A 76 -5.54 -41.58 -8.20
CA ASP A 76 -5.97 -42.86 -7.64
C ASP A 76 -7.04 -43.52 -8.53
N PRO A 77 -6.65 -44.07 -9.69
CA PRO A 77 -7.59 -44.58 -10.68
C PRO A 77 -8.36 -45.82 -10.21
N GLU A 78 -7.75 -46.64 -9.35
CA GLU A 78 -8.31 -47.91 -8.88
C GLU A 78 -9.66 -47.72 -8.18
N ARG A 79 -9.82 -46.63 -7.44
CA ARG A 79 -11.08 -46.27 -6.76
C ARG A 79 -12.25 -46.08 -7.71
N GLU A 80 -12.01 -45.76 -8.97
CA GLU A 80 -13.08 -45.60 -9.96
C GLU A 80 -13.70 -46.93 -10.42
N SER A 81 -13.05 -48.06 -10.14
CA SER A 81 -13.59 -49.38 -10.45
C SER A 81 -14.70 -49.80 -9.48
N ASN A 82 -14.75 -49.20 -8.29
CA ASN A 82 -15.77 -49.44 -7.29
C ASN A 82 -16.94 -48.47 -7.50
N GLY A 83 -18.12 -48.99 -7.87
CA GLY A 83 -19.29 -48.17 -8.18
C GLY A 83 -19.74 -47.21 -7.07
N ARG A 84 -19.42 -47.51 -5.80
CA ARG A 84 -19.76 -46.66 -4.65
C ARG A 84 -18.80 -45.48 -4.45
N ASP A 85 -17.52 -45.64 -4.80
CA ASP A 85 -16.46 -44.65 -4.59
C ASP A 85 -16.11 -43.87 -5.86
N LYS A 86 -16.84 -44.14 -6.96
CA LYS A 86 -16.64 -43.52 -8.27
C LYS A 86 -16.79 -42.00 -8.21
N ARG A 87 -15.70 -41.28 -8.46
CA ARG A 87 -15.64 -39.81 -8.39
C ARG A 87 -16.00 -39.18 -9.73
N TRP A 88 -15.66 -39.81 -10.85
CA TRP A 88 -15.93 -39.28 -12.19
C TRP A 88 -17.34 -39.65 -12.66
N CYS A 89 -18.35 -39.01 -12.07
CA CYS A 89 -19.75 -39.21 -12.45
C CYS A 89 -20.61 -37.97 -12.20
N TRP A 90 -21.75 -37.90 -12.92
CA TRP A 90 -22.74 -36.84 -12.78
C TRP A 90 -23.20 -36.62 -11.33
N GLY A 91 -23.49 -37.72 -10.61
CA GLY A 91 -23.97 -37.66 -9.23
C GLY A 91 -23.00 -36.95 -8.29
N GLU A 92 -21.70 -37.22 -8.41
CA GLU A 92 -20.68 -36.57 -7.59
C GLU A 92 -20.49 -35.09 -7.95
N VAL A 93 -20.56 -34.74 -9.23
CA VAL A 93 -20.52 -33.34 -9.68
C VAL A 93 -21.71 -32.56 -9.09
N MET A 94 -22.92 -33.09 -9.24
CA MET A 94 -24.13 -32.46 -8.71
C MET A 94 -24.13 -32.36 -7.19
N ARG A 95 -23.63 -33.40 -6.48
CA ARG A 95 -23.45 -33.35 -5.03
C ARG A 95 -22.54 -32.21 -4.60
N GLN A 96 -21.44 -31.99 -5.32
CA GLN A 96 -20.53 -30.89 -5.01
C GLN A 96 -21.07 -29.51 -5.40
N LEU A 97 -21.80 -29.40 -6.51
CA LEU A 97 -22.47 -28.16 -6.89
C LEU A 97 -23.53 -27.77 -5.84
N LEU A 98 -24.33 -28.73 -5.37
CA LEU A 98 -25.28 -28.50 -4.29
C LEU A 98 -24.57 -28.07 -3.00
N TYR A 99 -23.48 -28.73 -2.63
CA TYR A 99 -22.67 -28.32 -1.47
C TYR A 99 -22.15 -26.87 -1.60
N ARG A 100 -21.69 -26.47 -2.80
CA ARG A 100 -21.22 -25.11 -3.04
C ARG A 100 -22.37 -24.10 -2.96
N TYR A 101 -23.54 -24.44 -3.49
CA TYR A 101 -24.74 -23.62 -3.37
C TYR A 101 -25.11 -23.37 -1.91
N GLU A 102 -25.25 -24.44 -1.13
CA GLU A 102 -25.60 -24.37 0.29
C GLU A 102 -24.61 -23.53 1.09
N ARG A 103 -23.32 -23.76 0.85
CA ARG A 103 -22.28 -23.06 1.59
C ARG A 103 -22.15 -21.60 1.18
N GLU A 104 -22.16 -21.29 -0.10
CA GLU A 104 -21.87 -19.94 -0.55
C GLU A 104 -23.10 -19.05 -0.67
N LEU A 105 -24.13 -19.52 -1.39
CA LEU A 105 -25.29 -18.70 -1.73
C LEU A 105 -26.37 -18.77 -0.65
N ASN A 106 -26.62 -19.95 -0.06
CA ASN A 106 -27.62 -20.07 1.00
C ASN A 106 -27.09 -19.59 2.36
N SER A 107 -25.92 -20.09 2.81
CA SER A 107 -25.35 -19.73 4.12
C SER A 107 -24.47 -18.47 4.13
N GLY A 108 -24.18 -17.88 2.96
CA GLY A 108 -23.37 -16.67 2.85
C GLY A 108 -21.87 -16.83 3.14
N THR A 109 -21.34 -18.07 3.19
CA THR A 109 -19.93 -18.31 3.49
C THR A 109 -19.06 -18.06 2.26
N ARG A 110 -18.62 -16.81 2.08
CA ARG A 110 -17.84 -16.36 0.91
C ARG A 110 -16.39 -16.88 0.90
N PRO A 111 -15.90 -17.41 -0.22
CA PRO A 111 -14.51 -17.86 -0.37
C PRO A 111 -13.52 -16.68 -0.48
N PRO A 112 -12.21 -16.92 -0.26
CA PRO A 112 -11.21 -15.86 -0.15
C PRO A 112 -11.14 -14.88 -1.33
N LEU A 113 -11.07 -15.36 -2.57
CA LEU A 113 -10.99 -14.46 -3.73
C LEU A 113 -12.25 -13.61 -3.88
N ARG A 114 -13.43 -14.16 -3.55
CA ARG A 114 -14.68 -13.39 -3.54
C ARG A 114 -14.68 -12.30 -2.48
N ARG A 115 -14.22 -12.61 -1.25
CA ARG A 115 -14.06 -11.61 -0.18
C ARG A 115 -13.04 -10.52 -0.52
N ILE A 116 -11.97 -10.87 -1.24
CA ILE A 116 -10.94 -9.91 -1.67
C ILE A 116 -11.49 -9.00 -2.76
N SER A 117 -12.14 -9.56 -3.78
CA SER A 117 -12.76 -8.80 -4.88
C SER A 117 -13.84 -7.82 -4.39
N ALA A 118 -14.65 -8.27 -3.43
CA ALA A 118 -15.67 -7.44 -2.78
C ALA A 118 -15.09 -6.54 -1.66
N GLN A 119 -13.76 -6.51 -1.47
CA GLN A 119 -13.07 -5.71 -0.47
C GLN A 119 -13.48 -5.97 1.00
N ASP A 120 -14.17 -7.08 1.30
CA ASP A 120 -14.48 -7.51 2.68
C ASP A 120 -13.25 -8.04 3.42
N SER A 121 -12.15 -8.32 2.72
CA SER A 121 -10.93 -8.84 3.30
C SER A 121 -9.71 -8.40 2.50
N PRO A 122 -8.61 -8.01 3.16
CA PRO A 122 -7.45 -7.51 2.44
C PRO A 122 -6.72 -8.65 1.71
N ALA A 123 -6.29 -8.36 0.49
CA ALA A 123 -5.46 -9.27 -0.33
C ALA A 123 -4.12 -9.61 0.34
N SER A 124 -3.67 -8.80 1.31
CA SER A 124 -2.41 -9.00 2.01
C SER A 124 -2.42 -10.21 2.96
N LEU A 125 -3.59 -10.74 3.31
CA LEU A 125 -3.71 -11.90 4.18
C LEU A 125 -3.03 -13.14 3.57
N PRO A 126 -2.32 -13.95 4.37
CA PRO A 126 -1.74 -15.21 3.91
C PRO A 126 -2.81 -16.15 3.35
N MET A 127 -2.57 -16.69 2.16
CA MET A 127 -3.46 -17.63 1.50
C MET A 127 -2.70 -18.64 0.64
N ILE A 128 -3.32 -19.78 0.36
CA ILE A 128 -2.82 -20.75 -0.61
C ILE A 128 -3.73 -20.73 -1.82
N LEU A 129 -3.13 -20.52 -2.98
CA LEU A 129 -3.79 -20.52 -4.28
C LEU A 129 -3.22 -21.64 -5.15
N CYS A 130 -3.95 -22.04 -6.18
CA CYS A 130 -3.49 -22.94 -7.22
C CYS A 130 -3.36 -22.16 -8.53
N ILE A 131 -2.29 -22.37 -9.28
CA ILE A 131 -2.15 -21.79 -10.64
C ILE A 131 -3.10 -22.57 -11.56
N SER A 132 -4.10 -21.91 -12.12
CA SER A 132 -5.08 -22.50 -13.04
C SER A 132 -4.75 -22.27 -14.51
N ASN A 133 -4.02 -21.21 -14.84
CA ASN A 133 -3.53 -20.95 -16.19
C ASN A 133 -2.24 -20.09 -16.15
N ILE A 134 -1.47 -20.12 -17.23
CA ILE A 134 -0.34 -19.21 -17.47
C ILE A 134 -0.45 -18.74 -18.91
N THR A 135 -0.67 -17.44 -19.09
CA THR A 135 -0.65 -16.76 -20.38
C THR A 135 0.67 -16.00 -20.53
N TRP A 136 1.15 -15.83 -21.75
CA TRP A 136 2.41 -15.15 -22.04
C TRP A 136 2.13 -13.96 -22.95
N SER A 137 2.76 -12.82 -22.67
CA SER A 137 2.73 -11.69 -23.60
C SER A 137 3.39 -12.08 -24.93
N ALA A 138 2.99 -11.41 -26.00
CA ALA A 138 3.65 -11.60 -27.29
C ALA A 138 5.13 -11.22 -27.19
N ALA A 139 5.99 -12.02 -27.82
CA ALA A 139 7.35 -11.60 -28.11
C ALA A 139 7.31 -10.45 -29.13
N GLY A 140 8.18 -9.46 -28.97
CA GLY A 140 8.23 -8.30 -29.87
C GLY A 140 9.59 -7.64 -29.89
N LEU A 141 9.69 -6.51 -30.58
CA LEU A 141 10.81 -5.59 -30.47
C LEU A 141 10.29 -4.26 -29.90
N THR A 142 11.08 -3.60 -29.06
CA THR A 142 10.85 -2.20 -28.69
C THR A 142 11.07 -1.29 -29.91
N ASP A 143 10.65 -0.02 -29.80
CA ASP A 143 10.89 0.98 -30.85
C ASP A 143 12.40 1.15 -31.17
N ASP A 144 13.26 0.83 -30.20
CA ASP A 144 14.74 0.83 -30.32
C ASP A 144 15.32 -0.48 -30.89
N GLY A 145 14.48 -1.42 -31.32
CA GLY A 145 14.90 -2.71 -31.88
C GLY A 145 15.41 -3.73 -30.84
N LEU A 146 15.13 -3.55 -29.54
CA LEU A 146 15.50 -4.52 -28.51
C LEU A 146 14.41 -5.60 -28.35
N PRO A 147 14.78 -6.88 -28.20
CA PRO A 147 13.80 -7.95 -28.02
C PRO A 147 13.03 -7.78 -26.70
N ILE A 148 11.70 -7.78 -26.79
CA ILE A 148 10.80 -7.83 -25.64
C ILE A 148 10.65 -9.30 -25.24
N GLU A 149 11.23 -9.65 -24.10
CA GLU A 149 11.03 -10.98 -23.52
C GLU A 149 9.57 -11.20 -23.13
N PRO A 150 8.96 -12.35 -23.49
CA PRO A 150 7.63 -12.72 -23.03
C PRO A 150 7.52 -12.71 -21.50
N PHE A 151 6.55 -11.95 -20.99
CA PHE A 151 6.25 -11.88 -19.57
C PHE A 151 5.00 -12.71 -19.25
N PRO A 152 5.03 -13.54 -18.20
CA PRO A 152 3.89 -14.37 -17.85
C PRO A 152 2.83 -13.58 -17.07
N GLU A 153 1.57 -13.76 -17.44
CA GLU A 153 0.42 -13.47 -16.60
C GLU A 153 -0.11 -14.79 -16.03
N LEU A 154 -0.38 -14.82 -14.72
CA LEU A 154 -0.89 -16.02 -14.05
C LEU A 154 -2.41 -15.91 -13.89
N GLU A 155 -3.09 -17.04 -13.96
CA GLU A 155 -4.43 -17.18 -13.41
C GLU A 155 -4.34 -18.06 -12.16
N VAL A 156 -4.93 -17.60 -11.06
CA VAL A 156 -4.90 -18.29 -9.77
C VAL A 156 -6.31 -18.57 -9.25
N THR A 157 -6.46 -19.65 -8.50
CA THR A 157 -7.73 -20.04 -7.88
C THR A 157 -7.57 -20.42 -6.41
N ASP A 158 -8.57 -20.08 -5.59
CA ASP A 158 -8.76 -20.58 -4.22
C ASP A 158 -9.58 -21.90 -4.18
N GLY A 159 -9.86 -22.49 -5.34
CA GLY A 159 -10.71 -23.66 -5.52
C GLY A 159 -12.19 -23.34 -5.65
N TRP A 160 -12.58 -22.07 -5.54
CA TRP A 160 -13.95 -21.59 -5.75
C TRP A 160 -14.04 -20.71 -6.98
N TYR A 161 -13.20 -19.69 -7.05
CA TYR A 161 -13.15 -18.74 -8.15
C TYR A 161 -11.74 -18.60 -8.71
N ARG A 162 -11.64 -17.93 -9.85
CA ARG A 162 -10.38 -17.62 -10.53
C ARG A 162 -10.19 -16.12 -10.57
N LEU A 163 -8.95 -15.67 -10.49
CA LEU A 163 -8.57 -14.27 -10.68
C LEU A 163 -7.22 -14.21 -11.39
N ARG A 164 -7.01 -13.18 -12.20
CA ARG A 164 -5.69 -12.91 -12.79
C ARG A 164 -4.72 -12.45 -11.71
N ALA A 165 -3.46 -12.80 -11.87
CA ALA A 165 -2.39 -12.42 -10.98
C ALA A 165 -1.16 -11.95 -11.76
N ARG A 166 -0.60 -10.82 -11.32
CA ARG A 166 0.61 -10.23 -11.90
C ARG A 166 1.82 -10.65 -11.05
N PRO A 167 2.72 -11.49 -11.60
CA PRO A 167 3.97 -11.84 -10.93
C PRO A 167 4.98 -10.68 -11.05
N ASP A 168 5.99 -10.68 -10.18
CA ASP A 168 7.22 -9.91 -10.39
C ASP A 168 8.25 -10.69 -11.22
N GLU A 169 9.40 -10.08 -11.49
CA GLU A 169 10.44 -10.67 -12.33
C GLU A 169 11.02 -11.96 -11.72
N SER A 170 11.11 -12.05 -10.39
CA SER A 170 11.51 -13.28 -9.69
C SER A 170 10.54 -14.44 -9.96
N LEU A 171 9.23 -14.20 -9.87
CA LEU A 171 8.21 -15.20 -10.17
C LEU A 171 8.11 -15.48 -11.68
N ALA A 172 8.33 -14.48 -12.53
CA ALA A 172 8.37 -14.65 -13.98
C ALA A 172 9.49 -15.61 -14.40
N ARG A 173 10.70 -15.44 -13.86
CA ARG A 173 11.80 -16.42 -14.04
C ARG A 173 11.43 -17.81 -13.53
N ALA A 174 10.72 -17.91 -12.40
CA ALA A 174 10.27 -19.20 -11.88
C ALA A 174 9.26 -19.88 -12.81
N ALA A 175 8.39 -19.12 -13.48
CA ALA A 175 7.51 -19.63 -14.53
C ALA A 175 8.29 -20.07 -15.79
N ARG A 176 9.24 -19.26 -16.27
CA ARG A 176 10.09 -19.61 -17.44
C ARG A 176 10.88 -20.91 -17.20
N ARG A 177 11.42 -21.09 -16.00
CA ARG A 177 12.11 -22.35 -15.60
C ARG A 177 11.17 -23.54 -15.38
N GLY A 178 9.86 -23.34 -15.45
CA GLY A 178 8.88 -24.39 -15.21
C GLY A 178 8.79 -24.84 -13.75
N VAL A 179 9.22 -24.01 -12.80
CA VAL A 179 9.01 -24.23 -11.36
C VAL A 179 7.56 -23.89 -11.01
N LEU A 180 7.05 -22.77 -11.53
CA LEU A 180 5.63 -22.44 -11.52
C LEU A 180 4.97 -23.04 -12.76
N LYS A 181 3.95 -23.87 -12.55
CA LYS A 181 3.19 -24.58 -13.58
C LYS A 181 1.73 -24.69 -13.17
N VAL A 182 0.83 -24.83 -14.14
CA VAL A 182 -0.59 -25.11 -13.90
C VAL A 182 -0.74 -26.33 -13.00
N GLY A 183 -1.65 -26.24 -12.01
CA GLY A 183 -1.88 -27.24 -10.97
C GLY A 183 -0.97 -27.14 -9.74
N ARG A 184 0.10 -26.32 -9.78
CA ARG A 184 0.94 -26.08 -8.59
C ARG A 184 0.24 -25.15 -7.61
N LYS A 185 0.36 -25.48 -6.32
CA LYS A 185 -0.12 -24.64 -5.23
C LYS A 185 0.99 -23.70 -4.77
N ILE A 186 0.62 -22.44 -4.53
CA ILE A 186 1.52 -21.38 -4.10
C ILE A 186 0.91 -20.76 -2.84
N ALA A 187 1.72 -20.62 -1.80
CA ALA A 187 1.41 -19.80 -0.64
C ALA A 187 1.84 -18.36 -0.95
N VAL A 188 0.94 -17.41 -0.73
CA VAL A 188 1.15 -15.97 -0.98
C VAL A 188 0.82 -15.22 0.31
N ALA A 189 1.61 -14.20 0.63
CA ALA A 189 1.29 -13.19 1.62
C ALA A 189 1.64 -11.79 1.10
N GLY A 190 1.04 -10.76 1.68
CA GLY A 190 1.34 -9.37 1.32
C GLY A 190 0.96 -9.01 -0.12
N ALA A 191 0.08 -9.79 -0.77
CA ALA A 191 -0.42 -9.45 -2.10
C ALA A 191 -1.24 -8.16 -2.07
N ARG A 192 -1.33 -7.51 -3.22
CA ARG A 192 -2.12 -6.29 -3.40
C ARG A 192 -3.19 -6.51 -4.46
N LEU A 193 -4.34 -5.90 -4.26
CA LEU A 193 -5.38 -5.87 -5.27
C LEU A 193 -5.15 -4.65 -6.16
N SER A 194 -4.94 -4.88 -7.45
CA SER A 194 -4.83 -3.85 -8.47
C SER A 194 -6.06 -3.94 -9.37
N SER A 195 -6.95 -2.96 -9.28
CA SER A 195 -8.17 -2.88 -10.09
C SER A 195 -8.20 -1.57 -10.84
N GLU A 196 -8.70 -1.61 -12.08
CA GLU A 196 -8.98 -0.40 -12.87
C GLU A 196 -10.12 0.43 -12.25
N ARG A 197 -11.03 -0.22 -11.52
CA ARG A 197 -12.14 0.40 -10.79
C ARG A 197 -11.87 0.40 -9.29
N LYS A 198 -12.24 1.49 -8.60
CA LYS A 198 -12.06 1.61 -7.14
C LYS A 198 -13.11 0.84 -6.35
N ASP A 199 -14.29 0.63 -6.92
CA ASP A 199 -15.43 0.04 -6.21
C ASP A 199 -15.29 -1.48 -6.02
N PRO A 200 -15.85 -2.03 -4.93
CA PRO A 200 -16.01 -3.48 -4.76
C PRO A 200 -16.73 -4.11 -5.95
N MET A 201 -16.28 -5.30 -6.36
CA MET A 201 -16.84 -5.99 -7.52
C MET A 201 -17.12 -7.46 -7.23
N GLU A 202 -18.20 -7.99 -7.79
CA GLU A 202 -18.47 -9.42 -7.78
C GLU A 202 -17.37 -10.16 -8.54
N ILE A 203 -16.92 -11.29 -7.97
CA ILE A 203 -15.69 -11.97 -8.40
C ILE A 203 -15.71 -12.44 -9.86
N LEU A 204 -16.88 -12.81 -10.39
CA LEU A 204 -17.00 -13.26 -11.77
C LEU A 204 -16.88 -12.10 -12.77
N GLU A 205 -17.25 -10.89 -12.36
CA GLU A 205 -17.10 -9.66 -13.17
C GLU A 205 -15.67 -9.09 -13.06
N ALA A 206 -15.03 -9.29 -11.90
CA ALA A 206 -13.69 -8.79 -11.61
C ALA A 206 -12.58 -9.44 -12.44
N TYR A 207 -12.83 -10.60 -13.05
CA TYR A 207 -11.81 -11.42 -13.71
C TYR A 207 -10.95 -10.67 -14.75
N ASN A 208 -11.53 -9.72 -15.49
CA ASN A 208 -10.82 -8.97 -16.54
C ASN A 208 -10.30 -7.60 -16.10
N SER A 209 -10.85 -7.03 -15.03
CA SER A 209 -10.53 -5.66 -14.58
C SER A 209 -9.65 -5.62 -13.34
N THR A 210 -9.53 -6.76 -12.64
CA THR A 210 -8.87 -6.87 -11.34
C THR A 210 -7.77 -7.93 -11.38
N HIS A 211 -6.61 -7.55 -10.85
CA HIS A 211 -5.42 -8.39 -10.82
C HIS A 211 -4.87 -8.46 -9.39
N LEU A 212 -4.51 -9.66 -8.97
CA LEU A 212 -3.76 -9.87 -7.74
C LEU A 212 -2.26 -9.68 -8.01
N VAL A 213 -1.65 -8.63 -7.45
CA VAL A 213 -0.21 -8.40 -7.55
C VAL A 213 0.48 -9.23 -6.47
N ILE A 214 1.32 -10.17 -6.90
CA ILE A 214 2.03 -11.11 -6.02
C ILE A 214 3.53 -10.88 -6.10
N SER A 215 4.22 -10.97 -4.96
CA SER A 215 5.68 -10.77 -4.88
C SER A 215 6.38 -12.09 -4.55
N GLY A 216 7.48 -12.38 -5.25
CA GLY A 216 8.27 -13.59 -5.13
C GLY A 216 8.90 -13.78 -3.76
N ASN A 217 9.36 -12.68 -3.14
CA ASN A 217 9.90 -12.69 -1.77
C ASN A 217 8.84 -12.94 -0.70
N SER A 218 7.55 -12.91 -1.06
CA SER A 218 6.42 -13.23 -0.19
C SER A 218 5.60 -14.42 -0.68
N SER A 219 6.16 -15.20 -1.61
CA SER A 219 5.50 -16.35 -2.22
C SER A 219 6.36 -17.60 -2.16
N HIS A 220 5.75 -18.74 -1.83
CA HIS A 220 6.44 -20.03 -1.76
C HIS A 220 5.60 -21.14 -2.39
N LEU A 221 6.24 -22.20 -2.89
CA LEU A 221 5.51 -23.40 -3.30
C LEU A 221 4.88 -24.06 -2.07
N ALA A 222 3.59 -24.38 -2.18
CA ALA A 222 2.87 -25.10 -1.15
C ALA A 222 2.85 -26.62 -1.45
N PRO A 223 2.79 -27.48 -0.41
CA PRO A 223 2.61 -28.91 -0.59
C PRO A 223 1.36 -29.24 -1.43
N TRP A 224 1.42 -30.33 -2.19
CA TRP A 224 0.32 -30.74 -3.10
C TRP A 224 -1.03 -30.90 -2.37
N HIS A 225 -1.02 -31.38 -1.13
CA HIS A 225 -2.21 -31.61 -0.31
C HIS A 225 -2.66 -30.35 0.47
N ALA A 226 -1.93 -29.24 0.38
CA ALA A 226 -2.26 -28.04 1.14
C ALA A 226 -3.66 -27.50 0.77
N LYS A 227 -4.45 -27.15 1.80
CA LYS A 227 -5.81 -26.62 1.61
C LYS A 227 -5.75 -25.22 0.99
N LEU A 228 -6.50 -25.01 -0.09
CA LEU A 228 -6.62 -23.70 -0.73
C LEU A 228 -7.44 -22.73 0.15
N GLY A 229 -7.13 -21.44 -0.01
CA GLY A 229 -7.76 -20.33 0.69
C GLY A 229 -6.92 -19.72 1.80
N PHE A 230 -7.55 -18.90 2.66
CA PHE A 230 -6.86 -18.21 3.75
C PHE A 230 -6.14 -19.19 4.70
N ARG A 231 -5.00 -18.73 5.21
CA ARG A 231 -4.18 -19.45 6.19
C ARG A 231 -4.00 -18.60 7.43
N HIS A 232 -3.92 -19.27 8.57
CA HIS A 232 -3.54 -18.63 9.82
C HIS A 232 -2.01 -18.53 9.93
N GLY A 233 -1.56 -17.42 10.52
CA GLY A 233 -0.16 -17.17 10.81
C GLY A 233 0.59 -16.46 9.67
N PRO A 234 1.68 -15.73 9.99
CA PRO A 234 2.46 -15.01 9.00
C PRO A 234 3.21 -15.96 8.05
N CYS A 235 3.29 -15.61 6.77
CA CYS A 235 4.20 -16.25 5.84
C CYS A 235 5.59 -15.64 6.05
N ILE A 236 6.46 -16.36 6.77
CA ILE A 236 7.79 -15.88 7.14
C ILE A 236 8.77 -16.23 6.03
N SER A 237 9.31 -15.21 5.39
CA SER A 237 10.38 -15.35 4.42
C SER A 237 11.73 -15.49 5.13
N THR A 238 12.68 -16.18 4.49
CA THR A 238 14.05 -16.36 4.99
C THR A 238 15.03 -15.75 4.00
N MET A 239 16.16 -15.23 4.48
CA MET A 239 17.17 -14.53 3.66
C MET A 239 17.69 -15.38 2.48
N HIS A 240 17.78 -16.70 2.66
CA HIS A 240 18.21 -17.62 1.60
C HIS A 240 17.31 -17.59 0.35
N HIS A 241 16.01 -17.32 0.50
CA HIS A 241 15.06 -17.33 -0.61
C HIS A 241 14.85 -15.95 -1.25
N LEU A 242 15.43 -14.89 -0.68
CA LEU A 242 15.24 -13.53 -1.16
C LEU A 242 15.96 -13.28 -2.48
N ASN A 243 15.29 -12.51 -3.34
CA ASN A 243 15.83 -11.96 -4.59
C ASN A 243 15.72 -10.43 -4.57
N GLY A 244 16.69 -9.74 -5.15
CA GLY A 244 16.70 -8.28 -5.23
C GLY A 244 15.51 -7.70 -6.00
N ASP A 245 14.95 -8.46 -6.93
CA ASP A 245 13.81 -8.13 -7.77
C ASP A 245 12.53 -8.93 -7.41
N GLY A 246 12.52 -9.59 -6.24
CA GLY A 246 11.39 -10.38 -5.75
C GLY A 246 10.31 -9.57 -5.02
N GLY A 247 10.26 -8.25 -5.23
CA GLY A 247 9.28 -7.38 -4.61
C GLY A 247 9.35 -7.34 -3.08
N ALA A 248 8.27 -6.88 -2.45
CA ALA A 248 8.21 -6.69 -1.00
C ALA A 248 8.18 -8.02 -0.24
N ILE A 249 8.70 -8.00 0.99
CA ILE A 249 8.72 -9.10 1.96
C ILE A 249 7.62 -8.84 2.98
N ALA A 250 6.62 -9.72 3.03
CA ALA A 250 5.44 -9.57 3.88
C ALA A 250 5.80 -9.68 5.36
N ALA A 251 6.60 -10.67 5.73
CA ALA A 251 7.10 -10.86 7.09
C ALA A 251 8.44 -11.59 7.07
N MET A 252 9.34 -11.19 7.97
CA MET A 252 10.62 -11.85 8.20
C MET A 252 10.92 -11.86 9.69
N ALA A 253 11.41 -12.99 10.20
CA ALA A 253 11.84 -13.13 11.57
C ALA A 253 13.36 -12.97 11.64
N ILE A 254 13.84 -11.97 12.37
CA ILE A 254 15.25 -11.56 12.38
C ILE A 254 15.83 -11.55 13.80
N VAL A 255 17.14 -11.76 13.87
CA VAL A 255 17.97 -11.49 15.05
C VAL A 255 18.95 -10.39 14.71
N ILE A 256 19.05 -9.40 15.60
CA ILE A 256 20.00 -8.30 15.45
C ILE A 256 21.40 -8.80 15.81
N ILE A 257 22.34 -8.67 14.89
CA ILE A 257 23.76 -8.96 15.12
C ILE A 257 24.46 -7.69 15.57
N LYS A 258 24.21 -6.59 14.87
CA LYS A 258 24.85 -5.29 15.12
C LYS A 258 23.87 -4.17 14.80
N ALA A 259 23.90 -3.10 15.58
CA ALA A 259 23.09 -1.92 15.37
C ALA A 259 23.99 -0.67 15.29
N TYR A 260 24.14 -0.08 14.11
CA TYR A 260 24.95 1.12 13.92
C TYR A 260 24.33 2.35 14.58
N PRO A 261 25.08 3.43 14.85
CA PRO A 261 24.51 4.68 15.37
C PRO A 261 23.40 5.25 14.45
N VAL A 262 22.51 6.04 15.03
CA VAL A 262 21.48 6.76 14.25
C VAL A 262 22.16 7.84 13.40
N ALA A 263 21.73 7.94 12.16
CA ALA A 263 22.19 8.94 11.21
C ALA A 263 21.01 9.76 10.68
N PHE A 264 21.29 10.97 10.22
CA PHE A 264 20.32 11.94 9.74
C PHE A 264 20.61 12.31 8.29
N ILE A 265 19.56 12.43 7.49
CA ILE A 265 19.61 12.90 6.12
C ILE A 265 18.61 14.03 5.99
N GLU A 266 19.04 15.11 5.34
CA GLU A 266 18.20 16.24 5.01
C GLU A 266 17.84 16.22 3.52
N PHE A 267 16.57 16.45 3.23
CA PHE A 267 16.06 16.62 1.87
C PHE A 267 15.87 18.11 1.64
N ILE A 268 16.52 18.63 0.60
CA ILE A 268 16.50 20.05 0.23
C ILE A 268 15.78 20.13 -1.10
N GLU A 269 14.73 20.93 -1.17
CA GLU A 269 14.02 21.21 -2.41
C GLU A 269 14.64 22.45 -3.07
N GLU A 270 15.16 22.27 -4.28
CA GLU A 270 15.77 23.32 -5.08
C GLU A 270 14.70 24.11 -5.84
N GLU A 271 15.07 25.28 -6.38
CA GLU A 271 14.15 26.17 -7.10
C GLU A 271 13.53 25.53 -8.35
N ASP A 272 14.18 24.51 -8.92
CA ASP A 272 13.70 23.73 -10.06
C ASP A 272 12.70 22.60 -9.67
N GLY A 273 12.41 22.45 -8.37
CA GLY A 273 11.58 21.39 -7.82
C GLY A 273 12.30 20.05 -7.65
N THR A 274 13.61 19.98 -7.91
CA THR A 274 14.39 18.77 -7.63
C THR A 274 14.71 18.68 -6.14
N LYS A 275 14.71 17.46 -5.61
CA LYS A 275 15.07 17.20 -4.20
C LYS A 275 16.48 16.63 -4.12
N THR A 276 17.41 17.40 -3.58
CA THR A 276 18.76 16.93 -3.27
C THR A 276 18.86 16.42 -1.84
N ARG A 277 19.85 15.56 -1.62
CA ARG A 277 20.05 14.83 -0.36
C ARG A 277 21.38 15.23 0.26
N GLU A 278 21.34 15.80 1.45
CA GLU A 278 22.53 16.12 2.22
C GLU A 278 22.75 15.15 3.39
N GLY A 279 24.00 14.79 3.66
CA GLY A 279 24.40 13.80 4.66
C GLY A 279 24.85 12.46 4.06
N PRO A 280 24.93 11.38 4.86
CA PRO A 280 24.42 11.23 6.22
C PRO A 280 25.25 11.98 7.28
N ARG A 281 24.57 12.60 8.25
CA ARG A 281 25.16 13.27 9.42
C ARG A 281 24.98 12.43 10.68
N ASN A 282 25.93 12.50 11.61
CA ASN A 282 25.72 11.95 12.96
C ASN A 282 24.88 12.90 13.84
N GLU A 283 24.50 12.46 15.04
CA GLU A 283 23.67 13.23 15.98
C GLU A 283 24.30 14.59 16.35
N ASN A 284 25.61 14.64 16.58
CA ASN A 284 26.30 15.88 16.96
C ASN A 284 26.36 16.88 15.81
N GLU A 285 26.60 16.40 14.59
CA GLU A 285 26.60 17.22 13.37
C GLU A 285 25.21 17.77 13.08
N GLU A 286 24.18 16.93 13.16
CA GLU A 286 22.80 17.35 12.94
C GLU A 286 22.35 18.37 13.99
N ASN A 287 22.71 18.18 15.27
CA ASN A 287 22.43 19.17 16.31
C ASN A 287 23.08 20.53 16.02
N ARG A 288 24.34 20.54 15.56
CA ARG A 288 25.03 21.79 15.17
C ARG A 288 24.35 22.50 14.00
N VAL A 289 23.90 21.76 12.98
CA VAL A 289 23.18 22.34 11.83
C VAL A 289 21.81 22.86 12.28
N ASN A 290 21.10 22.11 13.10
CA ASN A 290 19.79 22.50 13.64
C ASN A 290 19.89 23.75 14.53
N GLU A 291 20.89 23.84 15.39
CA GLU A 291 21.16 25.02 16.21
C GLU A 291 21.48 26.25 15.36
N LYS A 292 22.30 26.10 14.31
CA LYS A 292 22.57 27.19 13.36
C LYS A 292 21.32 27.64 12.62
N TRP A 293 20.46 26.71 12.20
CA TRP A 293 19.18 27.05 11.57
C TRP A 293 18.25 27.77 12.56
N LYS A 294 18.09 27.25 13.77
CA LYS A 294 17.27 27.88 14.83
C LYS A 294 17.77 29.28 15.18
N SER A 295 19.08 29.44 15.36
CA SER A 295 19.68 30.73 15.68
C SER A 295 19.47 31.75 14.56
N ARG A 296 19.66 31.36 13.29
CA ARG A 296 19.38 32.26 12.14
C ARG A 296 17.89 32.63 12.06
N ARG A 297 17.00 31.66 12.25
CA ARG A 297 15.55 31.87 12.26
C ARG A 297 15.13 32.80 13.41
N GLU A 298 15.72 32.65 14.60
CA GLU A 298 15.44 33.47 15.79
C GLU A 298 15.98 34.90 15.66
N ILE A 299 17.16 35.08 15.06
CA ILE A 299 17.70 36.40 14.74
C ILE A 299 16.76 37.11 13.77
N GLU A 300 16.30 36.43 12.71
CA GLU A 300 15.39 37.02 11.74
C GLU A 300 14.02 37.33 12.35
N ALA A 301 13.47 36.42 13.15
CA ALA A 301 12.24 36.66 13.90
C ALA A 301 12.35 37.90 14.80
N SER A 302 13.49 38.07 15.47
CA SER A 302 13.76 39.24 16.32
C SER A 302 13.86 40.54 15.51
N LYS A 303 14.45 40.50 14.31
CA LYS A 303 14.50 41.67 13.42
C LYS A 303 13.10 42.06 12.93
N LEU A 304 12.31 41.09 12.46
CA LEU A 304 10.94 41.33 11.99
C LEU A 304 10.09 41.92 13.13
N ARG A 305 10.19 41.37 14.35
CA ARG A 305 9.54 41.95 15.53
C ARG A 305 9.97 43.39 15.78
N ALA A 306 11.27 43.68 15.75
CA ALA A 306 11.78 45.03 15.98
C ALA A 306 11.33 46.02 14.89
N GLU A 307 11.21 45.58 13.64
CA GLU A 307 10.69 46.38 12.53
C GLU A 307 9.20 46.69 12.72
N HIS A 308 8.40 45.68 13.07
CA HIS A 308 6.98 45.86 13.42
C HIS A 308 6.83 46.79 14.62
N ASP A 309 7.56 46.58 15.72
CA ASP A 309 7.51 47.42 16.93
C ASP A 309 7.89 48.87 16.61
N LYS A 310 8.90 49.10 15.76
CA LYS A 310 9.28 50.44 15.31
C LYS A 310 8.17 51.08 14.48
N ARG A 311 7.57 50.36 13.53
CA ARG A 311 6.45 50.85 12.71
C ARG A 311 5.25 51.21 13.60
N MET A 312 4.93 50.36 14.57
CA MET A 312 3.87 50.58 15.54
C MET A 312 4.14 51.78 16.43
N SER A 313 5.36 51.93 16.95
CA SER A 313 5.75 53.09 17.78
C SER A 313 5.63 54.42 17.00
N VAL A 314 5.98 54.41 15.72
CA VAL A 314 5.83 55.58 14.84
C VAL A 314 4.34 55.93 14.67
N LEU A 315 3.48 54.94 14.41
CA LEU A 315 2.02 55.13 14.29
C LEU A 315 1.39 55.61 15.61
N GLU A 316 1.76 55.04 16.75
CA GLU A 316 1.32 55.50 18.07
C GLU A 316 1.75 56.95 18.34
N GLY A 317 2.97 57.33 17.95
CA GLY A 317 3.45 58.71 18.04
C GLY A 317 2.69 59.69 17.12
N TYR A 318 2.17 59.22 15.97
CA TYR A 318 1.24 59.99 15.15
C TYR A 318 -0.13 60.11 15.81
N ALA A 319 -0.70 59.01 16.33
CA ALA A 319 -1.96 59.03 17.06
C ALA A 319 -1.94 60.04 18.21
N ASP A 320 -0.90 60.04 19.04
CA ASP A 320 -0.72 61.02 20.13
C ASP A 320 -0.72 62.48 19.62
N ARG A 321 -0.09 62.76 18.47
CA ARG A 321 -0.06 64.11 17.89
C ARG A 321 -1.43 64.53 17.35
N LEU A 322 -2.13 63.60 16.74
CA LEU A 322 -3.47 63.79 16.19
C LEU A 322 -4.51 64.00 17.30
N GLU A 323 -4.46 63.23 18.40
CA GLU A 323 -5.30 63.41 19.59
C GLU A 323 -5.13 64.81 20.20
N ARG A 324 -3.89 65.30 20.32
CA ARG A 324 -3.61 66.67 20.80
C ARG A 324 -4.19 67.74 19.87
N ARG A 325 -4.18 67.52 18.56
CA ARG A 325 -4.72 68.45 17.55
C ARG A 325 -6.25 68.46 17.54
N ALA A 326 -6.89 67.31 17.79
CA ALA A 326 -8.34 67.20 17.92
C ALA A 326 -8.86 67.93 19.18
N GLY A 327 -8.11 67.84 20.28
CA GLY A 327 -8.41 68.52 21.54
C GLY A 327 -9.64 67.95 22.27
N PRO A 328 -9.97 68.47 23.46
CA PRO A 328 -11.01 67.91 24.34
C PRO A 328 -12.44 68.09 23.83
N ARG A 329 -12.64 68.82 22.72
CA ARG A 329 -13.95 69.00 22.08
C ARG A 329 -14.30 67.85 21.12
N PHE A 330 -13.32 67.01 20.79
CA PHE A 330 -13.53 65.83 19.99
C PHE A 330 -14.03 64.69 20.89
N ALA A 331 -15.36 64.51 20.90
CA ALA A 331 -16.05 63.45 21.62
C ALA A 331 -17.17 62.88 20.74
N PRO A 332 -16.81 62.11 19.69
CA PRO A 332 -17.80 61.54 18.79
C PRO A 332 -18.74 60.59 19.53
N GLY A 333 -20.05 60.74 19.30
CA GLY A 333 -21.11 59.89 19.84
C GLY A 333 -21.26 58.57 19.05
N GLU A 334 -22.20 57.71 19.45
CA GLU A 334 -22.46 56.43 18.77
C GLU A 334 -23.05 56.60 17.35
N ASP A 335 -23.67 57.74 17.05
CA ASP A 335 -24.28 58.05 15.74
C ASP A 335 -23.34 58.81 14.78
N ASP A 336 -22.17 59.25 15.24
CA ASP A 336 -21.21 59.95 14.38
C ASP A 336 -20.45 58.95 13.51
N SER A 337 -20.40 59.22 12.21
CA SER A 337 -19.71 58.35 11.24
C SER A 337 -18.30 58.84 10.96
N GLU A 338 -17.38 57.90 10.78
CA GLU A 338 -16.02 58.15 10.33
C GLU A 338 -16.05 58.82 8.93
N PRO A 339 -15.29 59.90 8.70
CA PRO A 339 -15.18 60.50 7.37
C PRO A 339 -14.61 59.52 6.33
N ASP A 340 -15.14 59.55 5.10
CA ASP A 340 -14.76 58.60 4.02
C ASP A 340 -13.27 58.64 3.64
N ASN A 341 -12.55 59.73 3.94
CA ASN A 341 -11.15 59.93 3.59
C ASN A 341 -10.15 59.47 4.66
N ILE A 342 -10.58 58.91 5.79
CA ILE A 342 -9.67 58.54 6.88
C ILE A 342 -8.73 57.39 6.49
N ASP A 343 -9.20 56.44 5.68
CA ASP A 343 -8.35 55.32 5.21
C ASP A 343 -7.25 55.82 4.27
N ASP A 344 -7.58 56.71 3.32
CA ASP A 344 -6.60 57.37 2.44
C ASP A 344 -5.55 58.15 3.25
N LEU A 345 -6.00 58.89 4.28
CA LEU A 345 -5.11 59.63 5.17
C LEU A 345 -4.21 58.71 6.02
N TYR A 346 -4.69 57.51 6.37
CA TYR A 346 -3.90 56.49 7.05
C TYR A 346 -2.81 55.91 6.13
N GLU A 347 -3.15 55.57 4.88
CA GLU A 347 -2.17 55.06 3.90
C GLU A 347 -1.05 56.07 3.61
N GLU A 348 -1.40 57.34 3.42
CA GLU A 348 -0.43 58.41 3.25
C GLU A 348 0.45 58.62 4.50
N LEU A 349 -0.07 58.34 5.69
CA LEU A 349 0.66 58.42 6.96
C LEU A 349 1.65 57.25 7.13
N GLU A 350 1.32 56.06 6.62
CA GLU A 350 2.25 54.92 6.57
C GLU A 350 3.47 55.21 5.66
N SER A 351 3.29 56.07 4.66
CA SER A 351 4.39 56.59 3.83
C SER A 351 5.17 57.69 4.55
N SER A 352 6.41 57.38 4.94
CA SER A 352 7.28 58.33 5.66
C SER A 352 7.52 59.65 4.91
N ALA A 353 7.37 59.67 3.58
CA ALA A 353 7.55 60.85 2.74
C ALA A 353 6.35 61.82 2.80
N GLN A 354 5.15 61.31 3.05
CA GLN A 354 3.90 62.08 3.00
C GLN A 354 3.32 62.38 4.38
N ALA A 355 3.74 61.63 5.41
CA ALA A 355 3.26 61.76 6.78
C ALA A 355 3.32 63.20 7.35
N ALA A 356 4.38 63.97 7.05
CA ALA A 356 4.47 65.36 7.49
C ALA A 356 3.44 66.29 6.81
N GLY A 357 3.12 66.03 5.54
CA GLY A 357 2.09 66.75 4.80
C GLY A 357 0.69 66.49 5.35
N VAL A 358 0.40 65.23 5.67
CA VAL A 358 -0.87 64.80 6.29
C VAL A 358 -1.09 65.47 7.64
N VAL A 359 -0.10 65.38 8.54
CA VAL A 359 -0.19 65.96 9.89
C VAL A 359 -0.39 67.47 9.85
N ASN A 360 0.08 68.17 8.82
CA ASN A 360 -0.06 69.62 8.69
C ASN A 360 -1.44 70.05 8.15
N ARG A 361 -1.99 69.32 7.17
CA ARG A 361 -3.21 69.69 6.45
C ARG A 361 -4.53 69.24 7.10
N ILE A 362 -4.47 68.25 8.00
CA ILE A 362 -5.64 67.60 8.60
C ILE A 362 -6.49 68.55 9.48
N THR A 363 -7.81 68.49 9.41
CA THR A 363 -8.68 69.26 10.32
C THR A 363 -8.70 68.68 11.73
N ALA A 364 -9.18 69.44 12.72
CA ALA A 364 -9.27 68.94 14.10
C ALA A 364 -10.22 67.74 14.24
N ASN A 365 -11.30 67.71 13.45
CA ASN A 365 -12.25 66.60 13.44
C ASN A 365 -11.64 65.34 12.80
N GLU A 366 -11.04 65.47 11.62
CA GLU A 366 -10.37 64.35 10.93
C GLU A 366 -9.19 63.82 11.75
N ALA A 367 -8.46 64.67 12.48
CA ALA A 367 -7.37 64.24 13.34
C ALA A 367 -7.84 63.31 14.46
N GLY A 368 -9.01 63.59 15.05
CA GLY A 368 -9.57 62.75 16.09
C GLY A 368 -10.02 61.38 15.56
N TRP A 369 -10.66 61.35 14.39
CA TRP A 369 -11.07 60.11 13.72
C TRP A 369 -9.87 59.27 13.29
N LEU A 370 -8.87 59.89 12.65
CA LEU A 370 -7.64 59.21 12.23
C LEU A 370 -6.85 58.65 13.43
N ALA A 371 -6.79 59.36 14.56
CA ALA A 371 -6.17 58.82 15.77
C ALA A 371 -6.90 57.57 16.30
N ARG A 372 -8.23 57.61 16.35
CA ARG A 372 -9.05 56.46 16.75
C ARG A 372 -8.85 55.28 15.81
N TYR A 373 -8.85 55.52 14.50
CA TYR A 373 -8.58 54.53 13.46
C TYR A 373 -7.20 53.87 13.64
N ILE A 374 -6.15 54.68 13.88
CA ILE A 374 -4.79 54.16 14.14
C ILE A 374 -4.77 53.27 15.39
N ARG A 375 -5.43 53.67 16.49
CA ARG A 375 -5.46 52.88 17.74
C ARG A 375 -6.19 51.55 17.56
N GLU A 376 -7.34 51.58 16.89
CA GLU A 376 -8.14 50.40 16.61
C GLU A 376 -7.39 49.43 15.68
N ARG A 377 -6.81 49.94 14.59
CA ARG A 377 -5.99 49.15 13.67
C ARG A 377 -4.72 48.63 14.32
N SER A 378 -4.12 49.41 15.23
CA SER A 378 -2.96 48.97 16.02
C SER A 378 -3.28 47.81 16.96
N LEU A 379 -4.47 47.82 17.58
CA LEU A 379 -4.92 46.74 18.46
C LEU A 379 -5.21 45.46 17.68
N ARG A 380 -5.90 45.56 16.53
CA ARG A 380 -6.11 44.41 15.63
C ARG A 380 -4.81 43.88 15.05
N GLY A 381 -3.89 44.77 14.66
CA GLY A 381 -2.58 44.42 14.11
C GLY A 381 -1.71 43.63 15.10
N ARG A 382 -1.76 43.94 16.41
CA ARG A 382 -1.00 43.20 17.44
C ARG A 382 -1.30 41.70 17.45
N GLU A 383 -2.53 41.31 17.16
CA GLU A 383 -2.93 39.89 17.11
C GLU A 383 -2.44 39.22 15.82
N ALA A 384 -2.37 39.95 14.70
CA ALA A 384 -1.93 39.46 13.39
C ALA A 384 -0.39 39.41 13.21
N ILE A 385 0.37 40.24 13.93
CA ILE A 385 1.84 40.32 13.80
C ILE A 385 2.52 38.96 13.97
N SER A 386 2.07 38.13 14.92
CA SER A 386 2.67 36.82 15.12
C SER A 386 2.49 35.90 13.90
N GLU A 387 1.37 36.02 13.19
CA GLU A 387 1.07 35.25 12.00
C GLU A 387 1.86 35.78 10.79
N GLU A 388 1.93 37.09 10.61
CA GLU A 388 2.73 37.74 9.55
C GLU A 388 4.21 37.38 9.68
N ILE A 389 4.77 37.45 10.90
CA ILE A 389 6.15 37.04 11.16
C ILE A 389 6.34 35.57 10.83
N GLU A 390 5.42 34.68 11.23
CA GLU A 390 5.55 33.26 10.94
C GLU A 390 5.46 32.97 9.43
N GLN A 391 4.61 33.69 8.68
CA GLN A 391 4.50 33.58 7.23
C GLN A 391 5.80 34.01 6.53
N GLU A 392 6.40 35.14 6.93
CA GLU A 392 7.70 35.59 6.38
C GLU A 392 8.85 34.65 6.77
N LEU A 393 8.84 34.11 7.99
CA LEU A 393 9.80 33.10 8.42
C LEU A 393 9.65 31.78 7.64
N GLN A 394 8.43 31.38 7.26
CA GLN A 394 8.24 30.19 6.44
C GLN A 394 8.77 30.37 5.02
N LYS A 395 8.69 31.58 4.45
CA LYS A 395 9.26 31.90 3.13
C LYS A 395 10.79 31.93 3.16
N THR A 396 11.37 32.57 4.17
CA THR A 396 12.82 32.80 4.25
C THR A 396 13.59 31.65 4.90
N PHE A 397 12.98 30.98 5.88
CA PHE A 397 13.55 29.87 6.65
C PHE A 397 12.53 28.74 6.82
N PRO A 398 12.16 28.05 5.72
CA PRO A 398 11.22 26.94 5.78
C PRO A 398 11.69 25.84 6.74
N PRO A 399 10.76 25.08 7.36
CA PRO A 399 11.09 23.93 8.18
C PRO A 399 11.94 22.92 7.41
N ARG A 400 13.04 22.47 8.02
CA ARG A 400 13.96 21.51 7.41
C ARG A 400 13.31 20.12 7.30
N GLU A 401 13.38 19.51 6.12
CA GLU A 401 12.90 18.14 5.89
C GLU A 401 14.00 17.12 6.27
N VAL A 402 14.19 16.91 7.58
CA VAL A 402 15.19 15.98 8.12
C VAL A 402 14.56 14.65 8.49
N ARG A 403 15.16 13.54 8.03
CA ARG A 403 14.79 12.18 8.44
C ARG A 403 15.95 11.48 9.12
N ASN A 404 15.64 10.72 10.16
CA ASN A 404 16.61 9.85 10.82
C ASN A 404 16.46 8.41 10.34
N PHE A 405 17.57 7.68 10.33
CA PHE A 405 17.59 6.25 10.03
C PHE A 405 18.67 5.54 10.83
N ARG A 406 18.56 4.22 10.91
CA ARG A 406 19.54 3.36 11.56
C ARG A 406 19.77 2.12 10.73
N VAL A 407 21.03 1.74 10.51
CA VAL A 407 21.37 0.49 9.82
C VAL A 407 21.56 -0.62 10.84
N LEU A 408 20.88 -1.74 10.64
CA LEU A 408 21.00 -2.95 11.44
C LEU A 408 21.61 -4.07 10.61
N VAL A 409 22.59 -4.79 11.14
CA VAL A 409 23.04 -6.06 10.58
C VAL A 409 22.23 -7.17 11.24
N VAL A 410 21.55 -7.96 10.44
CA VAL A 410 20.57 -8.94 10.93
C VAL A 410 20.73 -10.29 10.23
N LYS A 411 20.29 -11.37 10.90
CA LYS A 411 20.19 -12.73 10.33
C LYS A 411 18.82 -13.34 10.59
N ASP A 412 18.49 -14.41 9.87
CA ASP A 412 17.26 -15.18 10.10
C ASP A 412 17.19 -15.68 11.57
N ALA A 413 16.05 -15.44 12.24
CA ALA A 413 15.76 -15.98 13.57
C ALA A 413 15.32 -17.44 13.55
N TYR A 414 14.69 -17.86 12.45
CA TYR A 414 14.24 -19.23 12.23
C TYR A 414 14.94 -19.80 11.00
N SER A 415 16.04 -20.51 11.20
CA SER A 415 16.84 -21.09 10.11
C SER A 415 16.91 -22.62 10.13
N ASN A 416 16.23 -23.27 11.09
CA ASN A 416 16.37 -24.71 11.38
C ASN A 416 16.08 -25.64 10.20
N LYS A 417 15.26 -25.24 9.21
CA LYS A 417 14.95 -26.07 8.03
C LYS A 417 15.93 -25.86 6.87
N ARG A 418 16.49 -24.65 6.74
CA ARG A 418 17.44 -24.24 5.69
C ARG A 418 18.28 -23.10 6.25
N PRO A 419 19.49 -23.38 6.76
CA PRO A 419 20.37 -22.34 7.26
C PRO A 419 20.73 -21.39 6.12
N SER A 420 20.60 -20.08 6.39
CA SER A 420 21.07 -19.04 5.48
C SER A 420 22.49 -18.66 5.90
N HIS A 421 23.42 -18.64 4.96
CA HIS A 421 24.74 -18.03 5.13
C HIS A 421 24.72 -16.51 4.92
N ARG A 422 23.56 -15.97 4.51
CA ARG A 422 23.37 -14.55 4.25
C ARG A 422 23.06 -13.77 5.52
N GLN A 423 23.63 -12.58 5.60
CA GLN A 423 23.24 -11.52 6.52
C GLN A 423 22.51 -10.42 5.73
N ALA A 424 21.71 -9.61 6.40
CA ALA A 424 21.09 -8.46 5.77
C ALA A 424 21.51 -7.15 6.45
N GLN A 425 21.83 -6.15 5.64
CA GLN A 425 21.88 -4.75 6.08
C GLN A 425 20.48 -4.17 5.94
N LEU A 426 19.82 -3.96 7.07
CA LEU A 426 18.47 -3.42 7.15
C LEU A 426 18.51 -1.95 7.55
N THR A 427 18.17 -1.08 6.60
CA THR A 427 17.97 0.35 6.85
C THR A 427 16.59 0.58 7.46
N VAL A 428 16.57 1.01 8.71
CA VAL A 428 15.35 1.36 9.46
C VAL A 428 15.16 2.86 9.41
N TRP A 429 14.20 3.32 8.60
CA TRP A 429 13.79 4.72 8.57
C TRP A 429 12.95 5.10 9.77
N ASP A 430 13.07 6.37 10.16
CA ASP A 430 12.37 6.99 11.29
C ASP A 430 12.60 6.18 12.59
N ALA A 431 13.83 5.69 12.76
CA ALA A 431 14.24 4.81 13.83
C ALA A 431 13.94 5.38 15.23
N LEU A 432 14.09 6.69 15.42
CA LEU A 432 13.81 7.37 16.70
C LEU A 432 12.32 7.35 17.07
N ALA A 433 11.40 7.19 16.11
CA ALA A 433 9.97 7.06 16.38
C ALA A 433 9.56 5.65 16.85
N LEU A 434 10.44 4.65 16.68
CA LEU A 434 10.15 3.27 17.06
C LEU A 434 10.43 3.04 18.54
N SER A 435 9.37 2.94 19.34
CA SER A 435 9.44 2.51 20.75
C SER A 435 9.21 1.00 20.83
N LEU A 436 10.29 0.23 21.04
CA LEU A 436 10.28 -1.24 20.97
C LEU A 436 9.98 -1.92 22.31
N SER A 437 10.09 -1.18 23.42
CA SER A 437 9.73 -1.60 24.77
C SER A 437 9.26 -0.41 25.60
N GLU A 438 8.40 -0.68 26.58
CA GLU A 438 7.96 0.32 27.55
C GLU A 438 9.18 0.89 28.29
N GLY A 439 9.40 2.20 28.15
CA GLY A 439 10.51 2.93 28.81
C GLY A 439 11.86 2.94 28.08
N SER A 440 12.02 2.26 26.94
CA SER A 440 13.26 2.38 26.15
C SER A 440 13.30 3.66 25.33
N LYS A 441 14.49 4.27 25.17
CA LYS A 441 14.69 5.38 24.22
C LYS A 441 14.27 4.94 22.81
N GLY A 442 13.63 5.85 22.07
CA GLY A 442 13.21 5.59 20.69
C GLY A 442 14.39 5.11 19.82
N GLY A 443 14.18 4.02 19.09
CA GLY A 443 15.21 3.41 18.23
C GLY A 443 16.26 2.57 18.96
N ALA A 444 16.02 2.18 20.23
CA ALA A 444 16.92 1.30 20.99
C ALA A 444 16.89 -0.16 20.48
N PHE A 445 17.69 -0.42 19.45
CA PHE A 445 18.00 -1.78 18.97
C PHE A 445 19.29 -2.28 19.61
N GLU A 446 19.27 -3.50 20.14
CA GLU A 446 20.42 -4.16 20.77
C GLU A 446 20.75 -5.48 20.08
N ALA A 447 22.04 -5.84 20.08
CA ALA A 447 22.49 -7.13 19.59
C ALA A 447 21.86 -8.27 20.39
N GLY A 448 21.47 -9.34 19.69
CA GLY A 448 20.79 -10.52 20.26
C GLY A 448 19.26 -10.40 20.32
N GLN A 449 18.69 -9.21 20.19
CA GLN A 449 17.23 -9.05 20.17
C GLN A 449 16.62 -9.70 18.92
N ARG A 450 15.42 -10.26 19.09
CA ARG A 450 14.69 -10.97 18.04
C ARG A 450 13.39 -10.23 17.73
N PHE A 451 13.11 -10.05 16.44
CA PHE A 451 11.92 -9.35 15.97
C PHE A 451 11.27 -10.09 14.81
N MET A 452 9.94 -10.05 14.77
CA MET A 452 9.17 -10.22 13.56
C MET A 452 8.98 -8.84 12.94
N VAL A 453 9.42 -8.69 11.69
CA VAL A 453 9.30 -7.43 10.96
C VAL A 453 8.44 -7.64 9.73
N THR A 454 7.44 -6.79 9.54
CA THR A 454 6.55 -6.83 8.36
C THR A 454 6.86 -5.73 7.36
N SER A 455 6.44 -5.92 6.11
CA SER A 455 6.55 -4.92 5.04
C SER A 455 7.98 -4.43 4.79
N LEU A 456 8.94 -5.33 4.63
CA LEU A 456 10.31 -4.97 4.22
C LEU A 456 10.40 -4.91 2.68
N VAL A 457 11.36 -4.13 2.16
CA VAL A 457 11.63 -4.06 0.72
C VAL A 457 13.11 -4.29 0.42
N PRO A 458 13.43 -5.06 -0.64
CA PRO A 458 14.77 -5.08 -1.21
C PRO A 458 15.23 -3.68 -1.63
N THR A 459 16.48 -3.37 -1.36
CA THR A 459 17.17 -2.18 -1.87
C THR A 459 18.47 -2.60 -2.54
N GLN A 460 19.02 -1.73 -3.39
CA GLN A 460 20.31 -1.95 -4.05
C GLN A 460 20.46 -3.36 -4.66
N PRO A 461 19.53 -3.82 -5.51
CA PRO A 461 19.47 -5.21 -5.98
C PRO A 461 20.77 -5.66 -6.68
N ASN A 462 21.47 -4.73 -7.34
CA ASN A 462 22.74 -5.00 -8.04
C ASN A 462 23.93 -5.23 -7.08
N ALA A 463 23.80 -4.86 -5.80
CA ALA A 463 24.85 -5.03 -4.78
C ALA A 463 24.71 -6.35 -3.99
N TRP A 464 23.67 -7.14 -4.25
CA TRP A 464 23.41 -8.37 -3.50
C TRP A 464 24.43 -9.45 -3.85
N MET A 465 25.06 -10.04 -2.84
CA MET A 465 26.03 -11.11 -3.01
C MET A 465 25.38 -12.48 -3.26
N GLY A 466 26.19 -13.47 -3.68
CA GLY A 466 25.73 -14.82 -4.05
C GLY A 466 24.99 -15.54 -2.92
N ARG A 467 24.31 -16.66 -3.21
CA ARG A 467 23.59 -17.43 -2.16
C ARG A 467 24.49 -18.35 -1.35
N GLU A 468 25.61 -18.74 -1.93
CA GLU A 468 26.48 -19.83 -1.45
C GLU A 468 27.78 -19.31 -0.81
N GLU A 469 28.04 -18.01 -0.93
CA GLU A 469 29.19 -17.35 -0.32
C GLU A 469 28.97 -17.14 1.19
N SER A 470 29.99 -17.45 1.98
CA SER A 470 30.02 -17.13 3.42
C SER A 470 30.00 -15.61 3.61
N ASP A 471 29.17 -15.14 4.54
CA ASP A 471 28.98 -13.71 4.84
C ASP A 471 28.43 -12.88 3.68
N SER A 472 27.70 -13.52 2.77
CA SER A 472 26.94 -12.82 1.73
C SER A 472 25.93 -11.83 2.34
N GLU A 473 25.90 -10.61 1.81
CA GLU A 473 25.03 -9.54 2.30
C GLU A 473 23.92 -9.23 1.30
N VAL A 474 22.73 -8.99 1.85
CA VAL A 474 21.57 -8.45 1.13
C VAL A 474 21.12 -7.15 1.77
N TYR A 475 20.56 -6.25 0.97
CA TYR A 475 20.19 -4.91 1.42
C TYR A 475 18.68 -4.78 1.47
N LEU A 476 18.16 -4.40 2.62
CA LEU A 476 16.73 -4.27 2.90
C LEU A 476 16.44 -2.90 3.50
N SER A 477 15.22 -2.42 3.33
CA SER A 477 14.72 -1.20 3.99
C SER A 477 13.36 -1.44 4.62
N SER A 478 13.13 -0.80 5.77
CA SER A 478 11.78 -0.65 6.31
C SER A 478 10.97 0.33 5.46
N ARG A 479 9.65 0.23 5.58
CA ARG A 479 8.66 1.16 5.04
C ARG A 479 7.91 1.84 6.19
N ARG A 480 7.13 2.87 5.87
CA ARG A 480 6.25 3.55 6.84
C ARG A 480 5.22 2.60 7.46
N ASP A 481 4.77 1.59 6.71
CA ASP A 481 3.84 0.55 7.18
C ASP A 481 4.53 -0.65 7.83
N SER A 482 5.86 -0.66 7.95
CA SER A 482 6.56 -1.72 8.67
C SER A 482 6.13 -1.77 10.13
N ARG A 483 5.95 -2.98 10.64
CA ARG A 483 5.65 -3.24 12.05
C ARG A 483 6.72 -4.15 12.63
N TRP A 484 7.10 -3.86 13.86
CA TRP A 484 8.13 -4.58 14.60
C TRP A 484 7.48 -5.22 15.81
N THR A 485 7.53 -6.54 15.91
CA THR A 485 7.01 -7.28 17.05
C THR A 485 8.15 -8.07 17.68
N ARG A 486 8.46 -7.82 18.96
CA ARG A 486 9.53 -8.54 19.66
C ARG A 486 9.16 -10.01 19.80
N LEU A 487 10.07 -10.90 19.42
CA LEU A 487 9.94 -12.34 19.61
C LEU A 487 10.54 -12.72 20.97
N LYS A 488 9.86 -13.61 21.69
CA LYS A 488 10.35 -14.14 22.97
C LYS A 488 11.46 -15.16 22.77
#